data_AF-A0A7Z9ZEU3-F1
#
_entry.id   AF-A0A7Z9ZEU3-F1
#
_cell.length_a   1.000
_cell.length_b   1.000
_cell.length_c   1.000
_cell.angle_alpha   90.00
_cell.angle_beta   90.00
_cell.angle_gamma   90.00
#
_symmetry.space_group_name_H-M   'P 1'
#
loop_
_entity.id
_entity.type
_entity.pdbx_description
1 polymer ?
#
loop_
_entity_poly.entity_id
_entity_poly.type
_entity_poly.pdbx_seq_one_letter_code
_entity_poly.pdbx_strand_id
1 'polypeptide(L)'
;MAEHIYVPDEWKQIRPESLEGTIMIIGQSDSGKTTFARYLFQELCRHHDRVGFLDCDVGQSTLGLPTTMTLALSAPGDPTFPPRGERVSYFVGSTSPRGHMLPTVIGAHKLQRKAQELGAEAIVVDTTGLVDRAAGGGVLKQWKVELLEPSVLVGIERGAELEHILWPWRWDRRVRVFELAVCEHVAKRA
;
A
#
# COMPACT_ATOMS: atom_id res chain seq x y z
N MET A 1 7.15 -19.44 12.52
CA MET A 1 6.20 -20.28 11.76
C MET A 1 5.73 -19.44 10.59
N ALA A 2 5.97 -19.87 9.35
CA ALA A 2 5.38 -19.19 8.20
C ALA A 2 3.86 -19.43 8.26
N GLU A 3 3.07 -18.37 8.43
CA GLU A 3 1.62 -18.47 8.26
C GLU A 3 1.37 -18.92 6.82
N HIS A 4 0.72 -20.07 6.65
CA HIS A 4 0.24 -20.52 5.35
C HIS A 4 -0.93 -19.61 4.97
N ILE A 5 -0.63 -18.55 4.20
CA ILE A 5 -1.65 -17.67 3.65
C ILE A 5 -2.19 -18.33 2.37
N TYR A 6 -3.50 -18.44 2.25
CA TYR A 6 -4.14 -18.79 1.00
C TYR A 6 -3.92 -17.64 -0.01
N VAL A 7 -3.27 -17.93 -1.13
CA VAL A 7 -3.02 -16.96 -2.22
C VAL A 7 -4.06 -17.17 -3.32
N PRO A 8 -5.03 -16.26 -3.49
CA PRO A 8 -6.02 -16.32 -4.56
C PRO A 8 -5.37 -16.29 -5.95
N ASP A 9 -5.97 -16.95 -6.94
CA ASP A 9 -5.43 -17.00 -8.30
C ASP A 9 -5.44 -15.62 -8.97
N GLU A 10 -6.34 -14.73 -8.58
CA GLU A 10 -6.41 -13.34 -9.03
C GLU A 10 -5.12 -12.59 -8.68
N TRP A 11 -4.51 -12.88 -7.53
CA TRP A 11 -3.26 -12.23 -7.12
C TRP A 11 -2.09 -12.66 -7.99
N LYS A 12 -2.13 -13.89 -8.54
CA LYS A 12 -1.08 -14.43 -9.43
C LYS A 12 -1.12 -13.82 -10.82
N GLN A 13 -2.20 -13.12 -11.19
CA GLN A 13 -2.28 -12.39 -12.46
C GLN A 13 -1.36 -11.17 -12.48
N ILE A 14 -1.04 -10.62 -11.29
CA ILE A 14 -0.06 -9.54 -11.12
C ILE A 14 1.32 -10.17 -11.17
N ARG A 15 2.09 -9.85 -12.22
CA ARG A 15 3.46 -10.33 -12.46
C ARG A 15 4.47 -9.43 -11.75
N PRO A 16 5.02 -9.82 -10.58
CA PRO A 16 5.88 -8.97 -9.77
C PRO A 16 7.14 -8.52 -10.53
N GLU A 17 7.67 -9.36 -11.41
CA GLU A 17 8.83 -9.07 -12.28
C GLU A 17 8.60 -7.92 -13.28
N SER A 18 7.36 -7.49 -13.45
CA SER A 18 6.97 -6.39 -14.36
C SER A 18 6.55 -5.11 -13.63
N LEU A 19 6.69 -5.08 -12.30
CA LEU A 19 6.35 -3.92 -11.48
C LEU A 19 7.62 -3.24 -10.98
N GLU A 20 7.72 -1.94 -11.17
CA GLU A 20 8.79 -1.09 -10.64
C GLU A 20 8.19 0.23 -10.18
N GLY A 21 8.94 1.01 -9.41
CA GLY A 21 8.48 2.29 -8.89
C GLY A 21 7.47 2.11 -7.75
N THR A 22 6.46 2.97 -7.69
CA THR A 22 5.50 2.97 -6.57
C THR A 22 4.25 2.20 -6.93
N ILE A 23 3.94 1.19 -6.12
CA ILE A 23 2.73 0.37 -6.22
C ILE A 23 1.82 0.69 -5.04
N MET A 24 0.69 1.34 -5.31
CA MET A 24 -0.23 1.80 -4.27
C MET A 24 -1.44 0.90 -4.17
N ILE A 25 -1.78 0.46 -2.95
CA ILE A 25 -2.89 -0.46 -2.68
C ILE A 25 -4.02 0.31 -1.98
N ILE A 26 -5.24 0.24 -2.53
CA ILE A 26 -6.44 0.93 -2.06
C ILE A 26 -7.56 -0.08 -1.81
N GLY A 27 -8.41 0.21 -0.81
CA GLY A 27 -9.54 -0.62 -0.41
C GLY A 27 -10.07 -0.19 0.95
N GLN A 28 -11.27 -0.65 1.30
CA GLN A 28 -11.85 -0.43 2.62
C GLN A 28 -11.05 -1.10 3.74
N SER A 29 -11.31 -0.73 4.99
CA SER A 29 -10.84 -1.51 6.14
C SER A 29 -11.29 -2.97 6.01
N ASP A 30 -10.46 -3.91 6.48
CA ASP A 30 -10.75 -5.36 6.43
C ASP A 30 -11.05 -5.92 5.02
N SER A 31 -10.45 -5.34 3.97
CA SER A 31 -10.52 -5.87 2.60
C SER A 31 -9.33 -6.79 2.24
N GLY A 32 -8.35 -6.96 3.15
CA GLY A 32 -7.16 -7.78 2.90
C GLY A 32 -5.95 -7.05 2.30
N LYS A 33 -5.99 -5.71 2.18
CA LYS A 33 -4.88 -4.88 1.64
C LYS A 33 -3.53 -5.19 2.26
N THR A 34 -3.43 -5.19 3.58
CA THR A 34 -2.16 -5.45 4.27
C THR A 34 -1.65 -6.86 3.98
N THR A 35 -2.54 -7.86 3.88
CA THR A 35 -2.17 -9.23 3.50
C THR A 35 -1.65 -9.28 2.07
N PHE A 36 -2.34 -8.63 1.13
CA PHE A 36 -1.91 -8.53 -0.26
C PHE A 36 -0.60 -7.74 -0.40
N ALA A 37 -0.45 -6.63 0.32
CA ALA A 37 0.75 -5.80 0.35
C ALA A 37 1.96 -6.60 0.83
N ARG A 38 1.78 -7.39 1.90
CA ARG A 38 2.82 -8.28 2.42
C ARG A 38 3.20 -9.33 1.38
N TYR A 39 2.22 -10.03 0.80
CA TYR A 39 2.46 -10.99 -0.28
C TYR A 39 3.25 -10.36 -1.43
N LEU A 40 2.76 -9.23 -1.96
CA LEU A 40 3.39 -8.55 -3.09
C LEU A 40 4.82 -8.10 -2.77
N PHE A 41 5.06 -7.57 -1.57
CA PHE A 41 6.40 -7.20 -1.12
C PHE A 41 7.37 -8.40 -1.15
N GLN A 42 6.94 -9.56 -0.64
CA GLN A 42 7.78 -10.75 -0.61
C GLN A 42 8.08 -11.27 -2.03
N GLU A 43 7.10 -11.21 -2.93
CA GLU A 43 7.33 -11.56 -4.34
C GLU A 43 8.28 -10.58 -5.02
N LEU A 44 8.12 -9.27 -4.82
CA LEU A 44 9.02 -8.25 -5.38
C LEU A 44 10.45 -8.44 -4.89
N CYS A 45 10.66 -8.83 -3.63
CA CYS A 45 12.01 -9.11 -3.11
C CYS A 45 12.72 -10.28 -3.81
N ARG A 46 12.01 -11.11 -4.58
CA ARG A 46 12.60 -12.17 -5.41
C ARG A 46 13.11 -11.66 -6.76
N HIS A 47 12.68 -10.47 -7.17
CA HIS A 47 12.97 -9.89 -8.49
C HIS A 47 13.79 -8.60 -8.41
N HIS A 48 13.82 -7.95 -7.25
CA HIS A 48 14.52 -6.69 -7.02
C HIS A 48 15.52 -6.81 -5.87
N ASP A 49 16.67 -6.15 -6.00
CA ASP A 49 17.68 -6.13 -4.94
C ASP A 49 17.21 -5.32 -3.73
N ARG A 50 16.34 -4.32 -3.93
CA ARG A 50 15.86 -3.48 -2.84
C ARG A 50 14.40 -3.07 -3.04
N VAL A 51 13.56 -3.45 -2.09
CA VAL A 51 12.12 -3.16 -2.09
C VAL A 51 11.75 -2.40 -0.82
N GLY A 52 10.98 -1.33 -0.96
CA GLY A 52 10.39 -0.60 0.14
C GLY A 52 8.99 -1.10 0.47
N PHE A 53 8.68 -1.24 1.75
CA PHE A 53 7.32 -1.35 2.26
C PHE A 53 6.96 -0.08 3.02
N LEU A 54 5.97 0.66 2.54
CA LEU A 54 5.46 1.87 3.15
C LEU A 54 4.10 1.61 3.78
N ASP A 55 4.11 1.39 5.10
CA ASP A 55 2.90 1.29 5.92
C ASP A 55 2.35 2.69 6.20
N CYS A 56 1.25 3.04 5.52
CA CYS A 56 0.56 4.31 5.73
C CYS A 56 -0.65 4.21 6.65
N ASP A 57 -0.95 3.03 7.25
CA ASP A 57 -2.11 2.90 8.12
C ASP A 57 -1.82 3.41 9.54
N VAL A 58 -2.12 4.68 9.76
CA VAL A 58 -1.90 5.35 11.06
C VAL A 58 -2.77 4.80 12.21
N GLY A 59 -3.83 4.06 11.89
CA GLY A 59 -4.75 3.49 12.89
C GLY A 59 -4.42 2.03 13.23
N GLN A 60 -4.06 1.23 12.23
CA GLN A 60 -3.76 -0.20 12.37
C GLN A 60 -2.38 -0.56 11.79
N SER A 61 -1.36 0.23 12.15
CA SER A 61 0.00 0.01 11.66
C SER A 61 0.50 -1.40 11.99
N THR A 62 1.13 -2.02 11.00
CA THR A 62 1.77 -3.34 11.10
C THR A 62 3.25 -3.24 11.45
N LEU A 63 3.90 -2.13 11.06
CA LEU A 63 5.36 -1.95 11.22
C LEU A 63 5.75 -0.94 12.30
N GLY A 64 4.91 0.04 12.55
CA GLY A 64 5.19 1.20 13.39
C GLY A 64 4.34 1.26 14.65
N LEU A 65 4.50 2.36 15.37
CA LEU A 65 3.62 2.70 16.48
C LEU A 65 2.30 3.27 15.94
N PRO A 66 1.21 3.25 16.72
CA PRO A 66 0.01 4.01 16.38
C PRO A 66 0.36 5.47 16.06
N THR A 67 -0.41 6.09 15.16
CA THR A 67 -0.21 7.49 14.72
C THR A 67 1.05 7.74 13.90
N THR A 68 1.80 6.69 13.52
CA THR A 68 2.95 6.80 12.63
C THR A 68 2.69 6.15 11.29
N MET A 69 3.43 6.62 10.29
CA MET A 69 3.63 5.93 9.02
C MET A 69 5.06 5.43 8.99
N THR A 70 5.31 4.24 8.45
CA THR A 70 6.62 3.60 8.53
C THR A 70 7.05 3.05 7.18
N LEU A 71 8.22 3.50 6.73
CA LEU A 71 9.00 2.84 5.68
C LEU A 71 9.88 1.77 6.30
N ALA A 72 9.90 0.57 5.72
CA ALA A 72 10.90 -0.45 5.97
C ALA A 72 11.42 -1.02 4.65
N LEU A 73 12.74 -1.18 4.54
CA LEU A 73 13.40 -1.71 3.34
C LEU A 73 13.77 -3.18 3.51
N SER A 74 13.73 -3.95 2.43
CA SER A 74 14.34 -5.28 2.36
C SER A 74 15.86 -5.17 2.48
N ALA A 75 16.48 -6.23 3.01
CA ALA A 75 17.88 -6.49 2.69
C ALA A 75 17.96 -7.16 1.30
N PRO A 76 19.08 -7.02 0.56
CA PRO A 76 19.22 -7.67 -0.74
C PRO A 76 18.93 -9.17 -0.70
N GLY A 77 17.99 -9.61 -1.53
CA GLY A 77 17.53 -11.00 -1.60
C GLY A 77 16.80 -11.54 -0.37
N ASP A 78 16.38 -10.67 0.58
CA ASP A 78 15.64 -11.07 1.79
C ASP A 78 14.13 -10.77 1.66
N PRO A 79 13.28 -11.78 1.34
CA PRO A 79 11.83 -11.63 1.29
C PRO A 79 11.17 -11.73 2.68
N THR A 80 11.92 -11.62 3.78
CA THR A 80 11.35 -11.70 5.13
C THR A 80 10.44 -10.51 5.41
N PHE A 81 9.26 -10.79 5.98
CA PHE A 81 8.37 -9.78 6.54
C PHE A 81 8.21 -9.98 8.06
N PRO A 82 8.32 -8.93 8.89
CA PRO A 82 8.58 -7.53 8.51
C PRO A 82 10.00 -7.33 7.98
N PRO A 83 10.23 -6.33 7.10
CA PRO A 83 11.54 -6.10 6.49
C PRO A 83 12.60 -5.77 7.56
N ARG A 84 13.80 -6.31 7.39
CA ARG A 84 14.90 -6.21 8.36
C ARG A 84 15.93 -5.11 8.04
N GLY A 85 15.78 -4.43 6.91
CA GLY A 85 16.66 -3.33 6.50
C GLY A 85 16.34 -2.02 7.23
N GLU A 86 16.75 -0.90 6.61
CA GLU A 86 16.54 0.43 7.16
C GLU A 86 15.05 0.72 7.39
N ARG A 87 14.76 1.37 8.53
CA ARG A 87 13.40 1.77 8.92
C ARG A 87 13.36 3.26 9.22
N VAL A 88 12.37 3.94 8.66
CA VAL A 88 12.14 5.38 8.85
C VAL A 88 10.67 5.58 9.13
N SER A 89 10.34 6.37 10.16
CA SER A 89 8.96 6.66 10.53
C SER A 89 8.66 8.15 10.44
N TYR A 90 7.40 8.46 10.14
CA TYR A 90 6.85 9.80 10.12
C TYR A 90 5.68 9.87 11.11
N PHE A 91 5.73 10.82 12.05
CA PHE A 91 4.68 11.00 13.05
C PHE A 91 3.55 11.88 12.48
N VAL A 92 2.34 11.32 12.40
CA VAL A 92 1.12 12.03 11.99
C VAL A 92 0.40 12.61 13.21
N GLY A 93 0.47 11.92 14.37
CA GLY A 93 -0.16 12.35 15.62
C GLY A 93 -1.66 12.09 15.71
N SER A 94 -2.21 11.31 14.78
CA SER A 94 -3.61 10.87 14.80
C SER A 94 -3.72 9.45 14.28
N THR A 95 -4.66 8.65 14.83
CA THR A 95 -5.01 7.31 14.34
C THR A 95 -6.00 7.35 13.18
N SER A 96 -6.41 8.55 12.74
CA SER A 96 -7.28 8.75 11.59
C SER A 96 -6.74 9.85 10.68
N PRO A 97 -6.75 9.65 9.35
CA PRO A 97 -6.44 10.71 8.40
C PRO A 97 -7.44 11.88 8.45
N ARG A 98 -8.65 11.69 9.01
CA ARG A 98 -9.65 12.76 9.12
C ARG A 98 -9.10 13.89 10.01
N GLY A 99 -9.19 15.13 9.51
CA GLY A 99 -8.56 16.29 10.15
C GLY A 99 -7.03 16.36 10.02
N HIS A 100 -6.39 15.32 9.48
CA HIS A 100 -4.93 15.16 9.39
C HIS A 100 -4.49 14.70 7.99
N MET A 101 -5.25 15.07 6.95
CA MET A 101 -5.00 14.62 5.58
C MET A 101 -3.65 15.14 5.05
N LEU A 102 -3.34 16.42 5.29
CA LEU A 102 -2.07 17.03 4.86
C LEU A 102 -0.85 16.30 5.42
N PRO A 103 -0.68 16.09 6.75
CA PRO A 103 0.46 15.33 7.26
C PRO A 103 0.47 13.88 6.77
N THR A 104 -0.69 13.27 6.53
CA THR A 104 -0.77 11.90 5.97
C THR A 104 -0.29 11.80 4.52
N VAL A 105 -0.55 12.82 3.70
CA VAL A 105 -0.12 12.90 2.29
C VAL A 105 1.35 13.28 2.22
N ILE A 106 1.77 14.32 2.95
CA ILE A 106 3.17 14.78 3.03
C ILE A 106 4.07 13.68 3.61
N GLY A 107 3.63 13.01 4.68
CA GLY A 107 4.37 11.92 5.31
C GLY A 107 4.61 10.75 4.36
N ALA A 108 3.58 10.37 3.59
CA ALA A 108 3.72 9.33 2.56
C ALA A 108 4.79 9.69 1.54
N HIS A 109 4.74 10.92 1.02
CA HIS A 109 5.66 11.39 0.00
C HIS A 109 7.09 11.49 0.53
N LYS A 110 7.29 12.02 1.74
CA LYS A 110 8.63 12.07 2.37
C LYS A 110 9.23 10.67 2.54
N LEU A 111 8.44 9.70 2.99
CA LEU A 111 8.90 8.33 3.16
C LEU A 111 9.14 7.63 1.81
N GLN A 112 8.30 7.85 0.81
CA GLN A 112 8.54 7.38 -0.57
C GLN A 112 9.85 7.93 -1.13
N ARG A 113 10.06 9.25 -1.04
CA ARG A 113 11.30 9.91 -1.45
C ARG A 113 12.52 9.32 -0.74
N LYS A 114 12.41 9.08 0.56
CA LYS A 114 13.47 8.42 1.34
C LYS A 114 13.75 6.99 0.84
N ALA A 115 12.73 6.21 0.49
CA ALA A 115 12.92 4.90 -0.11
C ALA A 115 13.66 4.98 -1.46
N GLN A 116 13.30 5.94 -2.31
CA GLN A 116 13.97 6.18 -3.60
C GLN A 116 15.43 6.60 -3.40
N GLU A 117 15.71 7.51 -2.46
CA GLU A 117 17.07 7.93 -2.09
C GLU A 117 17.93 6.77 -1.58
N LEU A 118 17.29 5.81 -0.91
CA LEU A 118 17.93 4.58 -0.43
C LEU A 118 18.00 3.51 -1.53
N GLY A 119 17.61 3.80 -2.76
CA GLY A 119 17.74 2.89 -3.90
C GLY A 119 16.68 1.80 -3.99
N ALA A 120 15.48 2.01 -3.44
CA ALA A 120 14.36 1.09 -3.67
C ALA A 120 13.95 1.09 -5.15
N GLU A 121 13.93 -0.08 -5.77
CA GLU A 121 13.48 -0.29 -7.16
C GLU A 121 11.95 -0.38 -7.24
N ALA A 122 11.33 -0.96 -6.21
CA ALA A 122 9.89 -1.05 -6.04
C ALA A 122 9.48 -0.64 -4.63
N ILE A 123 8.33 0.03 -4.49
CA ILE A 123 7.80 0.52 -3.22
C ILE A 123 6.33 0.12 -3.12
N VAL A 124 6.01 -0.82 -2.22
CA VAL A 124 4.63 -1.20 -1.91
C VAL A 124 4.07 -0.23 -0.87
N VAL A 125 3.00 0.48 -1.22
CA VAL A 125 2.32 1.44 -0.33
C VAL A 125 1.01 0.82 0.15
N ASP A 126 1.00 0.34 1.40
CA ASP A 126 -0.21 -0.10 2.08
C ASP A 126 -0.92 1.12 2.66
N THR A 127 -2.16 1.37 2.24
CA THR A 127 -2.89 2.59 2.60
C THR A 127 -4.02 2.35 3.58
N THR A 128 -4.41 3.40 4.31
CA THR A 128 -5.56 3.35 5.22
C THR A 128 -6.86 2.92 4.54
N GLY A 129 -7.78 2.34 5.30
CA GLY A 129 -9.11 1.95 4.83
C GLY A 129 -10.09 3.09 4.49
N LEU A 130 -9.68 4.37 4.61
CA LEU A 130 -10.55 5.52 4.36
C LEU A 130 -10.80 5.72 2.86
N VAL A 131 -11.91 5.17 2.37
CA VAL A 131 -12.37 5.32 0.97
C VAL A 131 -13.78 5.89 0.86
N ASP A 132 -14.52 6.02 1.97
CA ASP A 132 -15.86 6.60 1.96
C ASP A 132 -15.86 8.05 1.42
N ARG A 133 -16.75 8.34 0.48
CA ARG A 133 -16.83 9.63 -0.22
C ARG A 133 -17.19 10.77 0.72
N ALA A 134 -18.15 10.56 1.63
CA ALA A 134 -18.62 11.58 2.56
C ALA A 134 -17.57 11.92 3.63
N ALA A 135 -16.74 10.95 4.00
CA ALA A 135 -15.63 11.12 4.92
C ALA A 135 -14.33 11.66 4.26
N GLY A 136 -14.38 11.95 2.96
CA GLY A 136 -13.26 12.51 2.19
C GLY A 136 -12.21 11.48 1.74
N GLY A 137 -12.56 10.19 1.72
CA GLY A 137 -11.69 9.11 1.25
C GLY A 137 -11.27 9.29 -0.21
N GLY A 138 -12.22 9.64 -1.08
CA GLY A 138 -11.93 9.96 -2.49
C GLY A 138 -10.85 11.03 -2.66
N VAL A 139 -11.00 12.16 -1.96
CA VAL A 139 -10.04 13.28 -1.98
C VAL A 139 -8.68 12.85 -1.45
N LEU A 140 -8.63 12.12 -0.32
CA LEU A 140 -7.38 11.64 0.24
C LEU A 140 -6.63 10.71 -0.72
N LYS A 141 -7.33 9.78 -1.38
CA LYS A 141 -6.70 8.85 -2.33
C LYS A 141 -6.25 9.56 -3.59
N GLN A 142 -7.06 10.47 -4.13
CA GLN A 142 -6.69 11.27 -5.30
C GLN A 142 -5.37 12.01 -5.06
N TRP A 143 -5.23 12.75 -3.96
CA TRP A 143 -4.00 13.50 -3.68
C TRP A 143 -2.80 12.62 -3.33
N LYS A 144 -3.03 11.40 -2.81
CA LYS A 144 -1.95 10.41 -2.69
C LYS A 144 -1.48 9.92 -4.06
N VAL A 145 -2.39 9.64 -5.00
CA VAL A 145 -2.01 9.23 -6.36
C VAL A 145 -1.28 10.37 -7.07
N GLU A 146 -1.79 11.60 -7.01
CA GLU A 146 -1.14 12.76 -7.63
C GLU A 146 0.28 13.00 -7.07
N LEU A 147 0.46 12.93 -5.75
CA LEU A 147 1.75 13.25 -5.13
C LEU A 147 2.76 12.09 -5.17
N LEU A 148 2.28 10.85 -5.11
CA LEU A 148 3.14 9.66 -5.12
C LEU A 148 3.40 9.16 -6.54
N GLU A 149 2.63 9.60 -7.54
CA GLU A 149 2.79 9.19 -8.95
C GLU A 149 2.99 7.67 -9.11
N PRO A 150 2.09 6.82 -8.58
CA PRO A 150 2.27 5.39 -8.63
C PRO A 150 2.22 4.88 -10.07
N SER A 151 3.15 4.00 -10.42
CA SER A 151 3.12 3.28 -11.71
C SER A 151 2.01 2.25 -11.75
N VAL A 152 1.59 1.76 -10.57
CA VAL A 152 0.56 0.73 -10.39
C VAL A 152 -0.38 1.11 -9.27
N LEU A 153 -1.69 1.01 -9.53
CA LEU A 153 -2.75 1.15 -8.54
C LEU A 153 -3.50 -0.18 -8.43
N VAL A 154 -3.55 -0.74 -7.21
CA VAL A 154 -4.32 -1.96 -6.94
C VAL A 154 -5.51 -1.63 -6.06
N GLY A 155 -6.72 -1.79 -6.60
CA GLY A 155 -7.96 -1.71 -5.86
C GLY A 155 -8.38 -3.07 -5.35
N ILE A 156 -8.71 -3.19 -4.06
CA ILE A 156 -9.30 -4.39 -3.48
C ILE A 156 -10.69 -4.06 -2.91
N GLU A 157 -11.73 -4.58 -3.53
CA GLU A 157 -13.13 -4.22 -3.26
C GLU A 157 -14.11 -5.40 -3.27
N ARG A 158 -15.26 -5.24 -2.60
CA ARG A 158 -16.35 -6.24 -2.58
C ARG A 158 -17.43 -5.93 -3.62
N GLY A 159 -17.57 -4.67 -4.00
CA GLY A 159 -18.56 -4.20 -4.96
C GLY A 159 -17.97 -3.07 -5.81
N ALA A 160 -18.56 -1.88 -5.70
CA ALA A 160 -18.15 -0.69 -6.46
C ALA A 160 -17.76 0.46 -5.51
N GLU A 161 -17.33 0.16 -4.29
CA GLU A 161 -16.98 1.18 -3.31
C GLU A 161 -15.77 2.02 -3.73
N LEU A 162 -14.87 1.48 -4.57
CA LEU A 162 -13.70 2.18 -5.08
C LEU A 162 -13.94 2.84 -6.44
N GLU A 163 -15.10 2.65 -7.06
CA GLU A 163 -15.40 3.16 -8.41
C GLU A 163 -15.14 4.66 -8.54
N HIS A 164 -15.57 5.44 -7.54
CA HIS A 164 -15.37 6.88 -7.50
C HIS A 164 -13.89 7.32 -7.32
N ILE A 165 -13.00 6.40 -6.96
CA ILE A 165 -11.55 6.62 -6.84
C ILE A 165 -10.83 6.10 -8.08
N LEU A 166 -11.14 4.88 -8.54
CA LEU A 166 -10.40 4.17 -9.57
C LEU A 166 -10.79 4.59 -10.98
N TRP A 167 -12.05 4.99 -11.21
CA TRP A 167 -12.57 5.34 -12.53
C TRP A 167 -11.66 6.30 -13.31
N PRO A 168 -11.18 7.44 -12.75
CA PRO A 168 -10.31 8.36 -13.48
C PRO A 168 -8.98 7.72 -13.92
N TRP A 169 -8.43 6.82 -13.11
CA TRP A 169 -7.10 6.24 -13.33
C TRP A 169 -7.09 5.12 -14.35
N ARG A 170 -8.24 4.49 -14.64
CA ARG A 170 -8.36 3.49 -15.73
C ARG A 170 -8.00 4.05 -17.11
N TRP A 171 -8.11 5.37 -17.28
CA TRP A 171 -7.86 6.08 -18.53
C TRP A 171 -6.51 6.80 -18.55
N ASP A 172 -5.83 6.90 -17.41
CA ASP A 172 -4.54 7.56 -17.31
C ASP A 172 -3.41 6.57 -17.68
N ARG A 173 -2.73 6.85 -18.79
CA ARG A 173 -1.65 5.97 -19.30
C ARG A 173 -0.42 5.91 -18.39
N ARG A 174 -0.31 6.79 -17.39
CA ARG A 174 0.78 6.80 -16.42
C ARG A 174 0.63 5.70 -15.37
N VAL A 175 -0.59 5.21 -15.14
CA VAL A 175 -0.92 4.29 -14.03
C VAL A 175 -1.56 3.02 -14.59
N ARG A 176 -1.00 1.85 -14.26
CA ARG A 176 -1.67 0.57 -14.52
C ARG A 176 -2.60 0.23 -13.36
N VAL A 177 -3.88 0.02 -13.65
CA VAL A 177 -4.88 -0.31 -12.62
C VAL A 177 -5.16 -1.81 -12.60
N PHE A 178 -5.11 -2.41 -11.41
CA PHE A 178 -5.58 -3.77 -11.14
C PHE A 178 -6.72 -3.73 -10.14
N GLU A 179 -7.80 -4.44 -10.42
CA GLU A 179 -8.98 -4.53 -9.55
C GLU A 179 -9.13 -5.98 -9.09
N LEU A 180 -9.04 -6.19 -7.78
CA LEU A 180 -9.08 -7.49 -7.14
C LEU A 180 -10.33 -7.59 -6.26
N ALA A 181 -11.01 -8.74 -6.32
CA ALA A 181 -12.08 -9.03 -5.38
C ALA A 181 -11.51 -9.29 -3.98
N VAL A 182 -12.25 -8.91 -2.93
CA VAL A 182 -11.90 -9.31 -1.56
C VAL A 182 -12.03 -10.83 -1.42
N CYS A 183 -10.96 -11.47 -0.97
CA CYS A 183 -10.94 -12.90 -0.69
C CYS A 183 -11.97 -13.27 0.41
N GLU A 184 -12.73 -14.35 0.19
CA GLU A 184 -13.76 -14.84 1.11
C GLU A 184 -13.20 -15.22 2.49
N HIS A 185 -11.90 -15.53 2.57
CA HIS A 185 -11.21 -15.89 3.81
C HIS A 185 -10.75 -14.69 4.65
N VAL A 186 -11.02 -13.45 4.22
CA VAL A 186 -10.71 -12.26 5.03
C VAL A 186 -11.70 -12.16 6.20
N ALA A 187 -11.27 -12.60 7.37
CA ALA A 187 -12.00 -12.40 8.61
C ALA A 187 -12.00 -10.91 9.00
N LYS A 188 -13.17 -10.37 9.34
CA LYS A 188 -13.27 -9.04 9.97
C LYS A 188 -12.56 -9.10 11.32
N ARG A 189 -11.67 -8.15 11.60
CA ARG A 189 -11.13 -7.98 12.95
C ARG A 189 -12.24 -7.40 13.83
N ALA A 190 -12.63 -8.15 14.87
CA ALA A 190 -13.64 -7.75 15.85
C ALA A 190 -13.14 -6.64 16.77
#